data_AF-A0A5D2B284-F1
#
_entry.id   AF-A0A5D2B284-F1
#
_cell.length_a   1.000
_cell.length_b   1.000
_cell.length_c   1.000
_cell.angle_alpha   90.00
_cell.angle_beta   90.00
_cell.angle_gamma   90.00
#
_symmetry.space_group_name_H-M   'P 1'
#
loop_
_entity.id
_entity.type
_entity.pdbx_description
1 polymer ?
#
loop_
_entity_poly.entity_id
_entity_poly.type
_entity_poly.pdbx_seq_one_letter_code
_entity_poly.pdbx_strand_id
1 'polypeptide(L)'
;MLLQSELQIEPRYPLFGGWKATFVIVYGLPLQDFLFESSDDKRYLNFTFGCPLIGMVVDKLTIKVVLPEGSTDPSPVVPFPVEHHLEAKYSSLDVVGRTVVVLEKKNFVPMHNSHFQVYYSFKPIFMLAESLMLASAFFMLFVACVAYIHIDLSVRK
;
A
#
# COMPACT_ATOMS: atom_id res chain seq x y z
N MET A 1 -19.81 -19.93 -3.82
CA MET A 1 -19.25 -20.08 -5.18
C MET A 1 -17.99 -19.23 -5.20
N LEU A 2 -16.80 -19.83 -5.03
CA LEU A 2 -15.55 -19.10 -5.14
C LEU A 2 -15.34 -18.81 -6.63
N LEU A 3 -15.36 -17.54 -7.03
CA LEU A 3 -14.96 -17.17 -8.39
C LEU A 3 -13.47 -17.46 -8.53
N GLN A 4 -13.14 -18.57 -9.18
CA GLN A 4 -11.78 -18.83 -9.65
C GLN A 4 -11.59 -18.06 -10.95
N SER A 5 -10.82 -16.97 -10.88
CA SER A 5 -10.39 -16.22 -12.05
C SER A 5 -9.01 -16.72 -12.46
N GLU A 6 -8.92 -17.31 -13.65
CA GLU A 6 -7.65 -17.75 -14.21
C GLU A 6 -7.10 -16.69 -15.16
N LEU A 7 -5.82 -16.34 -14.96
CA LEU A 7 -5.10 -15.42 -15.82
C LEU A 7 -4.00 -16.18 -16.55
N GLN A 8 -4.17 -16.35 -17.85
CA GLN A 8 -3.14 -16.92 -18.72
C GLN A 8 -2.26 -15.79 -19.26
N ILE A 9 -0.93 -15.94 -19.12
CA ILE A 9 0.05 -14.95 -19.54
C ILE A 9 1.00 -15.61 -20.54
N GLU A 10 1.14 -14.99 -21.71
CA GLU A 10 2.12 -15.39 -22.71
C GLU A 10 3.31 -14.41 -22.70
N PRO A 11 4.53 -14.88 -22.42
CA PRO A 11 5.73 -14.05 -22.54
C PRO A 11 5.97 -13.61 -23.99
N ARG A 12 6.67 -12.48 -24.19
CA ARG A 12 6.98 -11.95 -25.53
C ARG A 12 7.87 -12.86 -26.39
N TYR A 13 8.50 -13.86 -25.78
CA TYR A 13 9.39 -14.83 -26.42
C TYR A 13 9.37 -16.15 -25.62
N PRO A 14 9.56 -17.31 -26.28
CA PRO A 14 9.67 -18.59 -25.59
C PRO A 14 10.89 -18.60 -24.66
N LEU A 15 10.73 -19.17 -23.47
CA LEU A 15 11.81 -19.28 -22.49
C LEU A 15 12.58 -20.59 -22.69
N PHE A 16 13.82 -20.48 -23.15
CA PHE A 16 14.77 -21.59 -23.18
C PHE A 16 15.65 -21.62 -21.93
N GLY A 17 16.43 -22.69 -21.74
CA GLY A 17 17.28 -22.88 -20.56
C GLY A 17 18.19 -21.67 -20.30
N GLY A 18 18.07 -21.09 -19.10
CA GLY A 18 18.86 -19.93 -18.66
C GLY A 18 18.31 -18.55 -19.08
N TRP A 19 17.26 -18.51 -19.91
CA TRP A 19 16.62 -17.24 -20.27
C TRP A 19 15.82 -16.68 -19.10
N LYS A 20 15.80 -15.35 -18.97
CA LYS A 20 15.10 -14.64 -17.89
C LYS A 20 14.08 -13.69 -18.50
N ALA A 21 12.86 -13.71 -17.97
CA ALA A 21 11.83 -12.72 -18.28
C ALA A 21 11.45 -11.95 -17.02
N THR A 22 11.25 -10.64 -17.18
CA THR A 22 10.77 -9.77 -16.12
C THR A 22 9.45 -9.15 -16.57
N PHE A 23 8.43 -9.26 -15.74
CA PHE A 23 7.10 -8.74 -16.00
C PHE A 23 6.49 -8.22 -14.70
N VAL A 24 5.48 -7.36 -14.83
CA VAL A 24 4.74 -6.80 -13.71
C VAL A 24 3.26 -7.06 -13.95
N ILE A 25 2.61 -7.64 -12.95
CA ILE A 25 1.16 -7.87 -12.96
C ILE A 25 0.57 -7.01 -11.85
N VAL A 26 -0.47 -6.23 -12.20
CA VAL A 26 -1.20 -5.39 -11.25
C VAL A 26 -2.68 -5.65 -11.44
N TYR A 27 -3.38 -5.85 -10.33
CA TYR A 27 -4.82 -6.02 -10.31
C TYR A 27 -5.40 -5.35 -9.06
N GLY A 28 -6.67 -4.94 -9.15
CA GLY A 28 -7.43 -4.38 -8.03
C GLY A 28 -8.43 -5.41 -7.50
N LEU A 29 -8.59 -5.46 -6.18
CA LEU A 29 -9.59 -6.27 -5.51
C LEU A 29 -10.45 -5.36 -4.60
N PRO A 30 -11.74 -5.69 -4.41
CA PRO A 30 -12.58 -4.97 -3.47
C PRO A 30 -12.07 -5.17 -2.03
N LEU A 31 -11.82 -4.06 -1.32
CA LEU A 31 -11.25 -4.07 0.03
C LEU A 31 -12.13 -4.77 1.06
N GLN A 32 -13.44 -4.77 0.88
CA GLN A 32 -14.43 -5.35 1.81
C GLN A 32 -14.21 -6.86 2.06
N ASP A 33 -13.59 -7.57 1.13
CA ASP A 33 -13.38 -9.03 1.23
C ASP A 33 -12.08 -9.38 1.96
N PHE A 34 -11.17 -8.42 2.15
CA PHE A 34 -9.81 -8.65 2.69
C PHE A 34 -9.50 -7.81 3.92
N LEU A 35 -10.22 -6.71 4.13
CA LEU A 35 -10.06 -5.82 5.27
C LEU A 35 -11.17 -6.05 6.29
N PHE A 36 -10.77 -6.35 7.52
CA PHE A 36 -11.69 -6.66 8.60
C PHE A 36 -11.41 -5.78 9.81
N GLU A 37 -12.45 -5.56 10.62
CA GLU A 37 -12.34 -4.85 11.89
C GLU A 37 -12.35 -5.86 13.04
N SER A 38 -11.43 -5.67 13.99
CA SER A 38 -11.36 -6.42 15.24
C SER A 38 -12.18 -5.71 16.32
N SER A 39 -12.60 -6.45 17.35
CA SER A 39 -13.35 -5.91 18.50
C SER A 39 -12.62 -4.82 19.28
N ASP A 40 -11.30 -4.71 19.09
CA ASP A 40 -10.39 -3.80 19.80
C ASP A 40 -10.14 -2.47 19.04
N ASP A 41 -11.07 -2.08 18.14
CA ASP A 41 -10.97 -0.89 17.25
C ASP A 41 -9.72 -0.89 16.34
N LYS A 42 -9.16 -2.09 16.12
CA LYS A 42 -8.03 -2.34 15.23
C LYS A 42 -8.53 -2.95 13.94
N ARG A 43 -7.93 -2.56 12.83
CA ARG A 43 -8.19 -3.17 11.52
C ARG A 43 -7.13 -4.22 11.24
N TYR A 44 -7.50 -5.27 10.52
CA TYR A 44 -6.55 -6.25 10.03
C TYR A 44 -6.78 -6.58 8.58
N LEU A 45 -5.67 -6.64 7.84
CA LEU A 45 -5.64 -7.13 6.47
C LEU A 45 -5.37 -8.63 6.52
N ASN A 46 -6.25 -9.45 5.93
CA ASN A 46 -6.01 -10.88 5.77
C ASN A 46 -5.71 -11.17 4.30
N PHE A 47 -4.52 -11.68 4.01
CA PHE A 47 -4.12 -12.00 2.65
C PHE A 47 -3.29 -13.28 2.60
N THR A 48 -3.20 -13.90 1.43
CA THR A 48 -2.40 -15.13 1.26
C THR A 48 -0.94 -14.77 1.04
N PHE A 49 -0.04 -15.35 1.83
CA PHE A 49 1.39 -15.20 1.63
C PHE A 49 1.86 -16.22 0.59
N GLY A 50 2.13 -15.76 -0.63
CA GLY A 50 2.67 -16.65 -1.66
C GLY A 50 2.71 -16.05 -3.06
N CYS A 51 3.22 -16.85 -3.99
CA CYS A 51 3.20 -16.52 -5.41
C CYS A 51 1.84 -16.94 -6.00
N PRO A 52 1.15 -16.07 -6.75
CA PRO A 52 -0.12 -16.43 -7.40
C PRO A 52 0.08 -17.41 -8.57
N LEU A 53 1.33 -17.73 -8.94
CA LEU A 53 1.66 -18.62 -10.05
C LEU A 53 1.79 -20.07 -9.55
N ILE A 54 1.10 -20.97 -10.25
CA ILE A 54 1.01 -22.38 -9.88
C ILE A 54 2.34 -23.08 -10.17
N GLY A 55 2.83 -23.87 -9.20
CA GLY A 55 3.96 -24.77 -9.40
C GLY A 55 5.35 -24.12 -9.49
N MET A 56 5.47 -22.83 -9.17
CA MET A 56 6.76 -22.12 -9.23
C MET A 56 7.46 -22.07 -7.88
N VAL A 57 8.77 -22.26 -7.89
CA VAL A 57 9.65 -22.07 -6.74
C VAL A 57 10.20 -20.65 -6.77
N VAL A 58 10.17 -19.96 -5.63
CA VAL A 58 10.61 -18.57 -5.53
C VAL A 58 11.81 -18.50 -4.59
N ASP A 59 12.94 -18.01 -5.09
CA ASP A 59 14.17 -17.85 -4.31
C ASP A 59 14.05 -16.74 -3.24
N LYS A 60 13.59 -15.56 -3.64
CA LYS A 60 13.30 -14.44 -2.73
C LYS A 60 11.89 -13.90 -2.97
N LEU A 61 11.03 -14.01 -1.95
CA LEU A 61 9.70 -13.41 -1.92
C LEU A 61 9.69 -12.23 -0.95
N THR A 62 9.43 -11.03 -1.47
CA THR A 62 9.24 -9.82 -0.67
C THR A 62 7.81 -9.34 -0.83
N ILE A 63 7.05 -9.28 0.27
CA ILE A 63 5.70 -8.72 0.31
C ILE A 63 5.79 -7.34 0.99
N LYS A 64 5.32 -6.30 0.31
CA LYS A 64 5.25 -4.95 0.86
C LYS A 64 3.79 -4.56 1.06
N VAL A 65 3.38 -4.40 2.31
CA VAL A 65 2.03 -3.94 2.67
C VAL A 65 2.11 -2.46 2.98
N VAL A 66 1.51 -1.63 2.12
CA VAL A 66 1.45 -0.18 2.31
C VAL A 66 0.18 0.15 3.07
N LEU A 67 0.32 0.72 4.25
CA LEU A 67 -0.79 1.12 5.11
C LEU A 67 -1.21 2.57 4.82
N PRO A 68 -2.47 2.94 5.14
CA PRO A 68 -2.91 4.32 5.01
C PRO A 68 -2.14 5.26 5.94
N GLU A 69 -2.11 6.55 5.58
CA GLU A 69 -1.53 7.60 6.42
C GLU A 69 -2.23 7.70 7.77
N GLY A 70 -1.47 7.92 8.85
CA GLY A 70 -2.00 7.94 10.21
C GLY A 70 -2.23 6.54 10.82
N SER A 71 -1.78 5.48 10.15
CA SER A 71 -1.75 4.13 10.72
C SER A 71 -0.72 4.04 11.85
N THR A 72 -1.13 3.52 13.00
CA THR A 72 -0.30 3.37 14.21
C THR A 72 -0.08 1.89 14.54
N ASP A 73 1.12 1.56 15.04
CA ASP A 73 1.54 0.24 15.54
C ASP A 73 1.19 -0.96 14.63
N PRO A 74 1.76 -1.04 13.41
CA PRO A 74 1.53 -2.18 12.55
C PRO A 74 2.16 -3.44 13.14
N SER A 75 1.37 -4.48 13.37
CA SER A 75 1.85 -5.78 13.85
C SER A 75 1.52 -6.91 12.85
N PRO A 76 2.53 -7.47 12.17
CA PRO A 76 2.34 -8.60 11.27
C PRO A 76 2.27 -9.91 12.05
N VAL A 77 1.18 -10.66 11.85
CA VAL A 77 0.99 -12.03 12.33
C VAL A 77 1.18 -12.97 11.14
N VAL A 78 2.25 -13.75 11.21
CA VAL A 78 2.70 -14.65 10.15
C VAL A 78 2.85 -16.06 10.72
N PRO A 79 2.36 -17.10 10.02
CA PRO A 79 2.39 -18.47 10.53
C PRO A 79 3.77 -19.15 10.41
N PHE A 80 4.77 -18.46 9.86
CA PHE A 80 6.13 -18.96 9.66
C PHE A 80 7.15 -17.85 9.94
N PRO A 81 8.42 -18.20 10.24
CA PRO A 81 9.47 -17.21 10.41
C PRO A 81 9.71 -16.46 9.10
N VAL A 82 9.61 -15.14 9.16
CA VAL A 82 9.97 -14.20 8.11
C VAL A 82 10.66 -12.99 8.73
N GLU A 83 11.63 -12.46 7.99
CA GLU A 83 12.26 -11.20 8.34
C GLU A 83 11.27 -10.09 8.02
N HIS A 84 10.98 -9.23 9.01
CA HIS A 84 10.11 -8.08 8.80
C HIS A 84 10.81 -6.80 9.22
N HIS A 85 10.55 -5.73 8.48
CA HIS A 85 11.02 -4.39 8.81
C HIS A 85 9.98 -3.36 8.37
N LEU A 86 10.03 -2.20 9.02
CA LEU A 86 9.16 -1.08 8.72
C LEU A 86 9.93 -0.08 7.85
N GLU A 87 9.34 0.26 6.71
CA GLU A 87 9.81 1.34 5.83
C GLU A 87 8.78 2.47 5.84
N ALA A 88 9.22 3.70 5.60
CA ALA A 88 8.33 4.82 5.32
C ALA A 88 8.37 5.13 3.83
N LYS A 89 7.20 5.23 3.20
CA LYS A 89 7.07 5.60 1.78
C LYS A 89 6.22 6.85 1.66
N TYR A 90 6.70 7.80 0.88
CA TYR A 90 5.97 9.01 0.51
C TYR A 90 5.36 8.82 -0.88
N SER A 91 4.06 9.01 -0.97
CA SER A 91 3.28 9.04 -2.20
C SER A 91 2.75 10.46 -2.46
N SER A 92 2.11 10.65 -3.60
CA SER A 92 1.42 11.90 -3.93
C SER A 92 0.38 12.24 -2.86
N LEU A 93 0.38 13.50 -2.42
CA LEU A 93 -0.53 14.07 -1.42
C LEU A 93 -0.37 13.55 0.03
N ASP A 94 0.72 12.85 0.34
CA ASP A 94 1.00 12.44 1.72
C ASP A 94 1.64 13.58 2.53
N VAL A 95 1.18 13.81 3.77
CA VAL A 95 1.74 14.85 4.67
C VAL A 95 2.78 14.26 5.63
N VAL A 96 2.45 13.13 6.25
CA VAL A 96 3.24 12.45 7.28
C VAL A 96 4.01 11.25 6.69
N GLY A 97 3.55 10.73 5.55
CA GLY A 97 4.08 9.52 4.91
C GLY A 97 3.36 8.25 5.34
N ARG A 98 3.42 7.22 4.49
CA ARG A 98 2.75 5.94 4.72
C ARG A 98 3.72 4.91 5.28
N THR A 99 3.26 4.18 6.30
CA THR A 99 4.01 3.06 6.86
C THR A 99 3.90 1.85 5.94
N VAL A 100 5.04 1.27 5.59
CA VAL A 100 5.12 0.07 4.75
C VAL A 100 5.71 -1.05 5.59
N VAL A 101 4.92 -2.11 5.76
CA VAL A 101 5.38 -3.35 6.39
C VAL A 101 6.00 -4.22 5.29
N VAL A 102 7.31 -4.44 5.38
CA VAL A 102 8.02 -5.31 4.45
C VAL A 102 8.26 -6.65 5.11
N LEU A 103 7.79 -7.72 4.45
CA LEU A 103 7.96 -9.10 4.86
C LEU A 103 8.85 -9.78 3.82
N GLU A 104 10.01 -10.28 4.23
CA GLU A 104 10.95 -10.99 3.36
C GLU A 104 11.08 -12.47 3.75
N LYS A 105 11.03 -13.33 2.73
CA LYS A 105 11.25 -14.76 2.86
C LYS A 105 12.17 -15.27 1.76
N LYS A 106 13.14 -16.09 2.15
CA LYS A 106 14.01 -16.85 1.23
C LYS A 106 13.46 -18.26 1.04
N ASN A 107 13.68 -18.86 -0.13
CA ASN A 107 13.29 -20.22 -0.49
C ASN A 107 11.80 -20.52 -0.22
N PHE A 108 10.91 -19.81 -0.92
CA PHE A 108 9.48 -20.04 -0.80
C PHE A 108 9.03 -21.18 -1.72
N VAL A 109 8.27 -22.11 -1.14
CA VAL A 109 7.68 -23.28 -1.82
C VAL A 109 6.16 -23.15 -1.80
N PRO A 110 5.44 -23.46 -2.90
CA PRO A 110 3.98 -23.31 -3.00
C PRO A 110 3.16 -23.98 -1.90
N MET A 111 3.68 -25.05 -1.30
CA MET A 111 3.04 -25.73 -0.16
C MET A 111 2.92 -24.87 1.11
N HIS A 112 3.65 -23.75 1.19
CA HIS A 112 3.61 -22.81 2.31
C HIS A 112 2.63 -21.65 2.08
N ASN A 113 1.69 -21.77 1.13
CA ASN A 113 0.61 -20.81 0.95
C ASN A 113 -0.28 -20.79 2.20
N SER A 114 0.00 -19.87 3.10
CA SER A 114 -0.78 -19.66 4.33
C SER A 114 -1.21 -18.21 4.42
N HIS A 115 -2.34 -17.99 5.08
CA HIS A 115 -2.83 -16.65 5.33
C HIS A 115 -1.92 -15.91 6.32
N PHE A 116 -1.60 -14.66 6.02
CA PHE A 116 -0.96 -13.74 6.93
C PHE A 116 -1.91 -12.61 7.26
N GLN A 117 -1.77 -12.06 8.47
CA GLN A 117 -2.60 -10.98 8.95
C GLN A 117 -1.72 -9.80 9.34
N VAL A 118 -2.11 -8.58 8.96
CA VAL A 118 -1.42 -7.36 9.41
C VAL A 118 -2.42 -6.50 10.16
N TYR A 119 -2.21 -6.39 11.47
CA TYR A 119 -3.02 -5.56 12.34
C TYR A 119 -2.49 -4.14 12.35
N TYR A 120 -3.39 -3.17 12.34
CA TYR A 120 -3.05 -1.76 12.47
C TYR A 120 -4.19 -0.96 13.10
N SER A 121 -3.85 0.08 13.85
CA SER A 121 -4.83 1.06 14.31
C SER A 121 -4.94 2.20 13.30
N PHE A 122 -6.16 2.61 12.97
CA PHE A 122 -6.41 3.68 12.01
C PHE A 122 -7.60 4.53 12.45
N LYS A 123 -7.36 5.83 12.64
CA LYS A 123 -8.42 6.78 12.97
C LYS A 123 -8.99 7.39 11.69
N PRO A 124 -10.32 7.30 11.44
CA PRO A 124 -10.95 7.86 10.24
C PRO A 124 -10.72 9.37 10.05
N ILE A 125 -10.44 10.11 11.13
CA ILE A 125 -10.14 11.55 11.07
C ILE A 125 -8.96 11.86 10.13
N PHE A 126 -8.00 10.93 9.98
CA PHE A 126 -6.85 11.13 9.10
C PHE A 126 -7.21 11.07 7.61
N MET A 127 -8.33 10.43 7.21
CA MET A 127 -8.81 10.51 5.81
C MET A 127 -9.20 11.93 5.40
N LEU A 128 -9.69 12.74 6.34
CA LEU A 128 -10.07 14.12 6.06
C LEU A 128 -8.85 15.05 5.93
N ALA A 129 -7.70 14.67 6.51
CA ALA A 129 -6.49 15.50 6.49
C ALA A 129 -6.00 15.75 5.06
N GLU A 130 -6.03 14.73 4.19
CA GLU A 130 -5.62 14.85 2.79
C GLU A 130 -6.50 15.84 2.01
N SER A 131 -7.83 15.75 2.18
CA SER A 131 -8.78 16.68 1.56
C SER A 131 -8.67 18.10 2.12
N LEU A 132 -8.48 18.23 3.44
CA LEU A 132 -8.33 19.52 4.11
C LEU A 132 -7.04 20.23 3.69
N MET A 133 -5.94 19.49 3.48
CA MET A 133 -4.68 20.04 2.97
C MET A 133 -4.91 20.75 1.64
N LEU A 134 -5.54 20.07 0.68
CA LEU A 134 -5.82 20.65 -0.63
C LEU A 134 -6.72 21.88 -0.51
N ALA A 135 -7.79 21.79 0.27
CA ALA A 135 -8.68 22.91 0.54
C ALA A 135 -7.95 24.12 1.16
N SER A 136 -7.05 23.86 2.11
CA SER A 136 -6.24 24.90 2.77
C SER A 136 -5.25 25.58 1.81
N ALA A 137 -4.65 24.82 0.89
CA ALA A 137 -3.72 25.35 -0.11
C ALA A 137 -4.42 26.33 -1.06
N PHE A 138 -5.60 25.95 -1.57
CA PHE A 138 -6.42 26.86 -2.39
C PHE A 138 -6.91 28.05 -1.58
N PHE A 139 -7.35 27.84 -0.34
CA PHE A 139 -7.79 28.93 0.54
C PHE A 139 -6.67 29.97 0.76
N MET A 140 -5.45 29.53 1.06
CA MET A 140 -4.29 30.41 1.23
C MET A 140 -3.96 31.18 -0.05
N LEU A 141 -4.10 30.56 -1.22
CA LEU A 141 -3.93 31.26 -2.50
C LEU A 141 -4.96 32.37 -2.69
N PHE A 142 -6.24 32.13 -2.38
CA PHE A 142 -7.26 33.17 -2.43
C PHE A 142 -7.00 34.30 -1.42
N VAL A 143 -6.60 33.97 -0.19
CA VAL A 143 -6.23 34.97 0.83
C VAL A 143 -5.05 35.82 0.36
N ALA A 144 -4.04 35.23 -0.26
CA ALA A 144 -2.91 35.96 -0.82
C ALA A 144 -3.34 36.92 -1.95
N CYS A 145 -4.24 36.49 -2.85
CA CYS A 145 -4.81 37.34 -3.89
C CYS A 145 -5.60 38.53 -3.30
N VAL A 146 -6.43 38.28 -2.27
CA VAL A 146 -7.18 39.34 -1.58
C VAL A 146 -6.24 40.32 -0.89
N ALA A 147 -5.23 39.81 -0.18
CA ALA A 147 -4.22 40.64 0.47
C ALA A 147 -3.46 41.50 -0.55
N TYR A 148 -3.08 40.94 -1.70
CA TYR A 148 -2.43 41.67 -2.78
C TYR A 148 -3.29 42.84 -3.30
N ILE A 149 -4.60 42.63 -3.48
CA ILE A 149 -5.52 43.69 -3.91
C ILE A 149 -5.65 44.80 -2.85
N HIS A 150 -5.60 44.44 -1.57
CA HIS A 150 -5.73 45.39 -0.47
C HIS A 150 -4.42 46.12 -0.12
N ILE A 151 -3.26 45.66 -0.62
CA ILE A 151 -1.99 46.35 -0.45
C ILE A 151 -1.93 47.49 -1.48
N ASP A 152 -2.09 48.72 -0.99
CA ASP A 152 -1.92 49.92 -1.81
C ASP A 152 -0.42 50.15 -2.06
N LEU A 153 0.06 49.71 -3.22
CA LEU A 153 1.44 49.88 -3.71
C LEU A 153 1.64 51.25 -4.39
N SER A 154 0.96 52.29 -3.93
CA SER A 154 1.14 53.64 -4.48
C SER A 154 2.39 54.33 -3.91
N VAL A 155 3.41 54.50 -4.76
CA VAL A 155 4.71 55.08 -4.40
C VAL A 155 4.71 56.62 -4.40
N ARG A 156 3.66 57.28 -4.93
CA ARG A 156 3.54 58.74 -4.86
C ARG A 156 2.09 59.18 -4.98
N LYS A 157 1.64 60.00 -4.02
CA LYS A 157 0.33 60.65 -3.99
C LYS A 157 0.39 62.03 -4.62
#